data_AF-A0A955WNC5-F1
#
_entry.id   AF-A0A955WNC5-F1
#
_cell.length_a   1.000
_cell.length_b   1.000
_cell.length_c   1.000
_cell.angle_alpha   90.00
_cell.angle_beta   90.00
_cell.angle_gamma   90.00
#
_symmetry.space_group_name_H-M   'P 1'
#
loop_
_entity.id
_entity.type
_entity.pdbx_description
1 polymer ?
#
loop_
_entity_poly.entity_id
_entity_poly.type
_entity_poly.pdbx_seq_one_letter_code
_entity_poly.pdbx_strand_id
1 'polypeptide(L)'
;GIRGYITREATAGDVVATQLTSESNGTLTPMAFGEYSYTFNFTLPDDVDRAMWHRVVIGARRSFDDGSRAGVSASVDFVPDGSAEPVVPDTAMTDRCNQCHQGVEGHGGRWTGVDACLTCHTPQTTDPDTGNTVDFRVMLHRIHMGAGLPSVQAGTPYQIIGNRGSVHDFSEIHLPRPASDCQACHGEDVDEWPDAQYDACTACHDRTAFTAPSPAGFTPHTAGVRPLNSCAGCHPNAGTPTSAAQTHAGVLADPFLGLVGLRFAIDQVTNVEVGQLPVVTFHVFDGDDHPLPVDRLDSLEITMAGPTSGFAWASSTRNVQQGAQPAGDGWRIQLAEPVPDGATGSVAVGMAGYRYVPYGAARAESVGRENGGNPVAYAAIGGGQATPPATEVTQAKCNACHGELEAHGGFRTQVVYCQTCHNATGTDAARRPPDAGEPASIFFGPMVHRIHAGEHLENPPVIYGFGGTPHDSGEVVYPGVLNNCAACH
;
A
#
# COMPACT_ATOMS: atom_id res chain seq x y z
N GLY A 1 14.01 4.43 -22.71
CA GLY A 1 14.58 3.70 -21.57
C GLY A 1 16.06 4.02 -21.47
N ILE A 2 16.63 3.93 -20.27
CA ILE A 2 18.07 4.13 -20.04
C ILE A 2 18.84 2.97 -20.67
N ARG A 3 19.90 3.28 -21.42
CA ARG A 3 20.85 2.29 -21.96
C ARG A 3 22.15 2.42 -21.19
N GLY A 4 22.62 1.34 -20.58
CA GLY A 4 23.92 1.31 -19.93
C GLY A 4 25.02 0.84 -20.88
N TYR A 5 26.24 1.31 -20.62
CA TYR A 5 27.40 1.08 -21.49
C TYR A 5 28.32 -0.04 -21.01
N ILE A 6 28.41 -0.24 -19.70
CA ILE A 6 29.33 -1.19 -19.08
C ILE A 6 28.55 -2.45 -18.72
N THR A 7 28.79 -3.52 -19.47
CA THR A 7 28.11 -4.81 -19.31
C THR A 7 29.08 -5.92 -18.95
N ARG A 8 28.53 -7.01 -18.43
CA ARG A 8 29.19 -8.30 -18.28
C ARG A 8 28.24 -9.41 -18.76
N GLU A 9 28.81 -10.57 -19.08
CA GLU A 9 28.04 -11.79 -19.26
C GLU A 9 27.83 -12.48 -17.90
N ALA A 10 26.60 -12.89 -17.65
CA ALA A 10 26.22 -13.74 -16.53
C ALA A 10 25.71 -15.08 -17.08
N THR A 11 26.08 -16.19 -16.43
CA THR A 11 25.83 -17.54 -16.94
C THR A 11 25.12 -18.40 -15.91
N ALA A 12 24.08 -19.12 -16.34
CA ALA A 12 23.40 -20.16 -15.57
C ALA A 12 23.32 -21.44 -16.43
N GLY A 13 24.19 -22.41 -16.15
CA GLY A 13 24.39 -23.54 -17.07
C GLY A 13 24.81 -23.06 -18.46
N ASP A 14 24.01 -23.42 -19.48
CA ASP A 14 24.24 -23.03 -20.88
C ASP A 14 23.57 -21.69 -21.26
N VAL A 15 22.81 -21.07 -20.35
CA VAL A 15 22.15 -19.78 -20.58
C VAL A 15 23.13 -18.65 -20.30
N VAL A 16 23.33 -17.77 -21.28
CA VAL A 16 24.13 -16.54 -21.15
C VAL A 16 23.21 -15.33 -21.25
N ALA A 17 23.26 -14.47 -20.24
CA ALA A 17 22.54 -13.20 -20.21
C ALA A 17 23.50 -12.03 -20.10
N THR A 18 23.13 -10.89 -20.69
CA THR A 18 23.83 -9.62 -20.46
C THR A 18 23.34 -9.02 -19.14
N GLN A 19 24.28 -8.44 -18.38
CA GLN A 19 23.95 -7.64 -17.21
C GLN A 19 24.77 -6.36 -17.20
N LEU A 20 24.15 -5.23 -16.87
CA LEU A 20 24.89 -4.01 -16.58
C LEU A 20 25.69 -4.16 -15.28
N THR A 21 26.84 -3.49 -15.23
CA THR A 21 27.73 -3.54 -14.08
C THR A 21 28.49 -2.22 -13.88
N SER A 22 29.09 -2.06 -12.70
CA SER A 22 29.92 -0.90 -12.37
C SER A 22 31.38 -1.16 -12.72
N GLU A 23 32.09 -0.16 -13.21
CA GLU A 23 33.55 -0.17 -13.27
C GLU A 23 34.17 0.05 -11.87
N SER A 24 35.33 -0.54 -11.62
CA SER A 24 36.14 -0.28 -10.42
C SER A 24 37.65 -0.31 -10.67
N ASN A 25 38.07 -0.28 -11.93
CA ASN A 25 39.47 -0.40 -12.36
C ASN A 25 40.01 0.84 -13.11
N GLY A 26 39.28 1.95 -13.07
CA GLY A 26 39.75 3.25 -13.53
C GLY A 26 40.75 3.90 -12.58
N THR A 27 41.06 5.17 -12.82
CA THR A 27 42.06 5.92 -12.05
C THR A 27 41.40 6.91 -11.09
N LEU A 28 41.52 6.66 -9.78
CA LEU A 28 41.10 7.60 -8.73
C LEU A 28 42.28 8.49 -8.32
N THR A 29 42.14 9.81 -8.48
CA THR A 29 43.15 10.80 -8.13
C THR A 29 42.62 11.70 -7.00
N PRO A 30 43.27 11.71 -5.81
CA PRO A 30 42.92 12.64 -4.76
C PRO A 30 43.28 14.07 -5.17
N MET A 31 42.40 15.03 -4.86
CA MET A 31 42.59 16.45 -5.15
C MET A 31 42.80 17.21 -3.82
N ALA A 32 41.82 18.00 -3.37
CA ALA A 32 41.80 18.56 -2.02
C ALA A 32 41.13 17.60 -1.03
N PHE A 33 41.16 17.94 0.27
CA PHE A 33 40.45 17.15 1.28
C PHE A 33 38.95 17.09 0.97
N GLY A 34 38.44 15.88 0.76
CA GLY A 34 37.05 15.63 0.37
C GLY A 34 36.77 15.67 -1.13
N GLU A 35 37.78 15.95 -1.97
CA GLU A 35 37.64 16.03 -3.43
C GLU A 35 38.48 14.96 -4.12
N TYR A 36 37.86 14.29 -5.08
CA TYR A 36 38.48 13.23 -5.86
C TYR A 36 38.07 13.33 -7.32
N SER A 37 39.00 13.03 -8.23
CA SER A 37 38.72 12.83 -9.64
C SER A 37 38.79 11.33 -9.96
N TYR A 38 37.79 10.81 -10.67
CA TYR A 38 37.81 9.44 -11.18
C TYR A 38 37.77 9.46 -12.71
N THR A 39 38.76 8.85 -13.34
CA THR A 39 38.79 8.63 -14.79
C THR A 39 38.44 7.19 -15.09
N PHE A 40 37.35 6.97 -15.83
CA PHE A 40 36.94 5.65 -16.28
C PHE A 40 37.99 5.04 -17.21
N ASN A 41 38.18 3.73 -17.11
CA ASN A 41 38.93 2.97 -18.11
C ASN A 41 38.07 2.69 -19.35
N PHE A 42 36.75 2.66 -19.17
CA PHE A 42 35.77 2.60 -20.25
C PHE A 42 35.78 3.88 -21.09
N THR A 43 35.81 3.72 -22.41
CA THR A 43 35.67 4.82 -23.38
C THR A 43 34.27 4.79 -23.95
N LEU A 44 33.57 5.93 -23.93
CA LEU A 44 32.26 6.06 -24.57
C LEU A 44 32.37 5.71 -26.07
N PRO A 45 31.44 4.90 -26.61
CA PRO A 45 31.41 4.57 -28.03
C PRO A 45 31.31 5.81 -28.93
N ASP A 46 31.64 5.67 -30.22
CA ASP A 46 31.51 6.79 -31.16
C ASP A 46 30.05 7.05 -31.59
N ASP A 47 29.18 6.05 -31.45
CA ASP A 47 27.77 6.10 -31.85
C ASP A 47 26.81 6.61 -30.76
N VAL A 48 27.31 6.97 -29.57
CA VAL A 48 26.45 7.59 -28.55
C VAL A 48 26.03 9.00 -28.96
N ASP A 49 24.75 9.29 -28.78
CA ASP A 49 24.18 10.61 -28.99
C ASP A 49 24.62 11.57 -27.88
N ARG A 50 25.64 12.37 -28.16
CA ARG A 50 26.22 13.31 -27.19
C ARG A 50 25.36 14.54 -26.89
N ALA A 51 24.26 14.74 -27.63
CA ALA A 51 23.27 15.77 -27.35
C ALA A 51 22.18 15.28 -26.37
N MET A 52 22.17 13.98 -26.04
CA MET A 52 21.29 13.41 -25.03
C MET A 52 21.93 13.43 -23.65
N TRP A 53 21.11 13.49 -22.61
CA TRP A 53 21.57 13.36 -21.24
C TRP A 53 22.19 11.98 -20.97
N HIS A 54 23.21 11.96 -20.13
CA HIS A 54 23.94 10.79 -19.65
C HIS A 54 24.02 10.87 -18.13
N ARG A 55 24.13 9.70 -17.48
CA ARG A 55 24.23 9.59 -16.03
C ARG A 55 25.51 8.88 -15.62
N VAL A 56 26.17 9.43 -14.61
CA VAL A 56 27.21 8.72 -13.84
C VAL A 56 26.71 8.51 -12.43
N VAL A 57 26.88 7.29 -11.92
CA VAL A 57 26.52 6.93 -10.54
C VAL A 57 27.76 6.43 -9.81
N ILE A 58 27.92 6.90 -8.58
CA ILE A 58 28.90 6.38 -7.63
C ILE A 58 28.16 5.77 -6.45
N GLY A 59 28.66 4.63 -5.96
CA GLY A 59 28.14 3.95 -4.78
C GLY A 59 29.28 3.48 -3.91
N ALA A 60 29.26 3.86 -2.64
CA ALA A 60 30.28 3.51 -1.66
C ALA A 60 29.62 2.87 -0.44
N ARG A 61 30.37 1.99 0.24
CA ARG A 61 29.97 1.41 1.52
C ARG A 61 31.15 1.43 2.48
N ARG A 62 30.89 1.84 3.71
CA ARG A 62 31.80 1.75 4.86
C ARG A 62 31.32 0.66 5.80
N SER A 63 32.27 -0.09 6.37
CA SER A 63 32.01 -1.00 7.49
C SER A 63 32.63 -0.39 8.74
N PHE A 64 31.98 -0.59 9.88
CA PHE A 64 32.40 -0.09 11.19
C PHE A 64 32.80 -1.25 12.11
N ASP A 65 33.54 -0.94 13.18
CA ASP A 65 34.09 -1.95 14.10
C ASP A 65 33.01 -2.70 14.88
N ASP A 66 31.83 -2.10 15.04
CA ASP A 66 30.64 -2.72 15.64
C ASP A 66 29.91 -3.69 14.69
N GLY A 67 30.44 -3.89 13.49
CA GLY A 67 29.86 -4.74 12.46
C GLY A 67 28.78 -4.06 11.61
N SER A 68 28.37 -2.84 11.97
CA SER A 68 27.42 -2.05 11.17
C SER A 68 28.04 -1.62 9.84
N ARG A 69 27.17 -1.29 8.88
CA ARG A 69 27.55 -0.83 7.54
C ARG A 69 26.70 0.38 7.21
N ALA A 70 27.30 1.34 6.54
CA ALA A 70 26.58 2.45 5.93
C ALA A 70 27.05 2.58 4.50
N GLY A 71 26.11 2.71 3.57
CA GLY A 71 26.45 3.08 2.20
C GLY A 71 25.67 4.28 1.74
N VAL A 72 26.12 4.80 0.62
CA VAL A 72 25.55 5.96 -0.03
C VAL A 72 25.82 5.82 -1.52
N SER A 73 24.80 6.15 -2.31
CA SER A 73 24.95 6.39 -3.73
C SER A 73 24.62 7.82 -4.10
N ALA A 74 25.31 8.33 -5.10
CA ALA A 74 25.03 9.62 -5.70
C ALA A 74 25.07 9.48 -7.23
N SER A 75 24.30 10.32 -7.92
CA SER A 75 24.27 10.40 -9.37
C SER A 75 24.50 11.83 -9.83
N VAL A 76 25.03 11.97 -11.03
CA VAL A 76 25.08 13.22 -11.77
C VAL A 76 24.60 12.98 -13.19
N ASP A 77 23.72 13.86 -13.65
CA ASP A 77 23.23 13.89 -15.01
C ASP A 77 23.89 15.04 -15.78
N PHE A 78 24.21 14.82 -17.04
CA PHE A 78 24.88 15.80 -17.89
C PHE A 78 24.65 15.51 -19.37
N VAL A 79 24.75 16.53 -20.23
CA VAL A 79 24.79 16.36 -21.68
C VAL A 79 26.26 16.42 -22.15
N PRO A 80 26.83 15.34 -22.72
CA PRO A 80 28.27 15.28 -23.01
C PRO A 80 28.82 16.38 -23.92
N ASP A 81 28.02 16.87 -24.88
CA ASP A 81 28.42 17.97 -25.76
C ASP A 81 28.21 19.37 -25.18
N GLY A 82 27.57 19.47 -24.00
CA GLY A 82 27.28 20.72 -23.31
C GLY A 82 26.24 21.61 -24.02
N SER A 83 25.49 21.06 -24.98
CA SER A 83 24.51 21.82 -25.77
C SER A 83 23.28 22.27 -24.97
N ALA A 84 22.96 21.57 -23.88
CA ALA A 84 21.79 21.83 -23.04
C ALA A 84 21.99 21.35 -21.59
N GLU A 85 21.10 21.83 -20.70
CA GLU A 85 20.90 21.21 -19.39
C GLU A 85 20.26 19.82 -19.55
N PRO A 86 20.62 18.83 -18.72
CA PRO A 86 20.05 17.49 -18.80
C PRO A 86 18.56 17.51 -18.43
N VAL A 87 17.71 17.09 -19.36
CA VAL A 87 16.28 16.87 -19.11
C VAL A 87 16.06 15.39 -18.83
N VAL A 88 15.97 15.07 -17.54
CA VAL A 88 15.73 13.70 -17.07
C VAL A 88 14.22 13.54 -16.82
N PRO A 89 13.59 12.46 -17.30
CA PRO A 89 12.19 12.20 -16.99
C PRO A 89 11.97 12.12 -15.47
N ASP A 90 10.90 12.74 -14.96
CA ASP A 90 10.50 12.49 -13.58
C ASP A 90 10.11 11.01 -13.46
N THR A 91 10.89 10.26 -12.69
CA THR A 91 10.67 8.85 -12.43
C THR A 91 10.44 8.69 -10.93
N ALA A 92 9.90 7.55 -10.50
CA ALA A 92 9.60 7.29 -9.09
C ALA A 92 10.77 7.74 -8.18
N MET A 93 10.57 8.86 -7.48
CA MET A 93 11.60 9.47 -6.66
C MET A 93 11.85 8.62 -5.43
N THR A 94 13.11 8.57 -4.97
CA THR A 94 13.51 7.85 -3.75
C THR A 94 12.62 8.19 -2.55
N ASP A 95 12.19 9.45 -2.44
CA ASP A 95 11.31 9.91 -1.36
C ASP A 95 9.92 9.23 -1.38
N ARG A 96 9.39 8.92 -2.57
CA ARG A 96 8.11 8.19 -2.71
C ARG A 96 8.23 6.76 -2.20
N CYS A 97 9.34 6.07 -2.52
CA CYS A 97 9.63 4.74 -1.97
C CYS A 97 9.77 4.76 -0.44
N ASN A 98 10.41 5.82 0.09
CA ASN A 98 10.69 5.95 1.52
C ASN A 98 9.45 6.26 2.37
N GLN A 99 8.30 6.56 1.76
CA GLN A 99 7.01 6.60 2.47
C GLN A 99 6.69 5.26 3.16
N CYS A 100 7.14 4.14 2.57
CA CYS A 100 7.01 2.80 3.15
C CYS A 100 8.35 2.25 3.65
N HIS A 101 9.40 2.37 2.85
CA HIS A 101 10.67 1.67 3.09
C HIS A 101 11.60 2.35 4.09
N GLN A 102 11.40 3.64 4.39
CA GLN A 102 12.22 4.42 5.33
C GLN A 102 13.74 4.43 4.97
N GLY A 103 14.08 4.06 3.73
CA GLY A 103 15.44 3.89 3.23
C GLY A 103 15.54 2.66 2.34
N VAL A 104 15.34 2.82 1.03
CA VAL A 104 15.59 1.74 0.07
C VAL A 104 17.09 1.48 -0.09
N GLU A 105 17.49 0.22 0.00
CA GLU A 105 18.88 -0.17 -0.27
C GLU A 105 19.00 -1.48 -1.04
N GLY A 106 20.05 -1.57 -1.86
CA GLY A 106 20.34 -2.73 -2.70
C GLY A 106 21.79 -3.19 -2.59
N HIS A 107 22.01 -4.47 -2.92
CA HIS A 107 23.34 -5.08 -3.03
C HIS A 107 24.21 -4.93 -1.77
N GLY A 108 23.61 -5.21 -0.60
CA GLY A 108 24.30 -5.15 0.70
C GLY A 108 24.55 -3.72 1.18
N GLY A 109 23.61 -2.81 0.91
CA GLY A 109 23.62 -1.42 1.38
C GLY A 109 24.48 -0.47 0.57
N ARG A 110 24.95 -0.85 -0.63
CA ARG A 110 25.84 0.02 -1.45
C ARG A 110 25.06 1.06 -2.24
N TRP A 111 23.86 0.71 -2.70
CA TRP A 111 23.04 1.55 -3.57
C TRP A 111 21.79 1.94 -2.80
N THR A 112 21.58 3.24 -2.60
CA THR A 112 20.56 3.78 -1.69
C THR A 112 19.60 4.78 -2.35
N GLY A 113 19.85 5.14 -3.61
CA GLY A 113 18.98 6.03 -4.40
C GLY A 113 18.41 5.31 -5.61
N VAL A 114 17.15 5.57 -5.94
CA VAL A 114 16.46 4.95 -7.09
C VAL A 114 17.18 5.24 -8.40
N ASP A 115 17.76 6.43 -8.54
CA ASP A 115 18.58 6.82 -9.69
C ASP A 115 19.78 5.87 -9.93
N ALA A 116 20.34 5.32 -8.86
CA ALA A 116 21.40 4.32 -8.95
C ALA A 116 20.86 2.99 -9.48
N CYS A 117 19.70 2.55 -8.98
CA CYS A 117 19.04 1.34 -9.43
C CYS A 117 18.70 1.43 -10.92
N LEU A 118 18.05 2.51 -11.35
CA LEU A 118 17.65 2.77 -12.74
C LEU A 118 18.83 2.77 -13.74
N THR A 119 20.04 3.06 -13.26
CA THR A 119 21.25 3.07 -14.11
C THR A 119 21.70 1.65 -14.48
N CYS A 120 21.45 0.64 -13.64
CA CYS A 120 21.86 -0.75 -13.89
C CYS A 120 20.69 -1.69 -14.22
N HIS A 121 19.53 -1.44 -13.64
CA HIS A 121 18.32 -2.23 -13.86
C HIS A 121 17.57 -1.69 -15.09
N THR A 122 18.12 -1.96 -16.27
CA THR A 122 17.55 -1.57 -17.57
C THR A 122 17.02 -2.80 -18.31
N PRO A 123 16.29 -2.63 -19.44
CA PRO A 123 15.86 -3.75 -20.28
C PRO A 123 16.98 -4.66 -20.82
N GLN A 124 18.24 -4.23 -20.71
CA GLN A 124 19.40 -5.02 -21.13
C GLN A 124 19.80 -6.10 -20.11
N THR A 125 19.28 -6.02 -18.87
CA THR A 125 19.74 -6.82 -17.74
C THR A 125 18.72 -7.91 -17.42
N THR A 126 19.16 -9.16 -17.41
CA THR A 126 18.34 -10.36 -17.13
C THR A 126 19.02 -11.26 -16.12
N ASP A 127 18.23 -11.93 -15.29
CA ASP A 127 18.67 -13.06 -14.47
C ASP A 127 18.71 -14.33 -15.35
N PRO A 128 19.90 -14.89 -15.64
CA PRO A 128 20.01 -16.07 -16.49
C PRO A 128 19.43 -17.34 -15.86
N ASP A 129 19.34 -17.42 -14.52
CA ASP A 129 18.88 -18.63 -13.82
C ASP A 129 17.35 -18.80 -13.93
N THR A 130 16.61 -17.69 -13.87
CA THR A 130 15.14 -17.70 -13.95
C THR A 130 14.60 -17.26 -15.31
N GLY A 131 15.43 -16.56 -16.10
CA GLY A 131 15.01 -15.87 -17.33
C GLY A 131 14.22 -14.59 -17.07
N ASN A 132 14.01 -14.19 -15.81
CA ASN A 132 13.34 -12.94 -15.48
C ASN A 132 14.23 -11.75 -15.83
N THR A 133 13.65 -10.76 -16.51
CA THR A 133 14.32 -9.46 -16.63
C THR A 133 14.43 -8.82 -15.25
N VAL A 134 15.52 -8.09 -15.04
CA VAL A 134 15.69 -7.21 -13.89
C VAL A 134 15.63 -5.73 -14.32
N ASP A 135 14.96 -5.42 -15.44
CA ASP A 135 14.52 -4.06 -15.77
C ASP A 135 13.77 -3.48 -14.58
N PHE A 136 14.21 -2.33 -14.06
CA PHE A 136 13.71 -1.77 -12.81
C PHE A 136 12.20 -1.62 -12.83
N ARG A 137 11.67 -1.16 -13.95
CA ARG A 137 10.23 -0.99 -14.17
C ARG A 137 9.46 -2.31 -14.07
N VAL A 138 9.93 -3.38 -14.72
CA VAL A 138 9.23 -4.68 -14.69
C VAL A 138 9.40 -5.35 -13.33
N MET A 139 10.62 -5.33 -12.81
CA MET A 139 10.97 -5.92 -11.53
C MET A 139 10.19 -5.27 -10.38
N LEU A 140 10.13 -3.94 -10.33
CA LEU A 140 9.44 -3.21 -9.27
C LEU A 140 7.95 -3.56 -9.23
N HIS A 141 7.27 -3.52 -10.38
CA HIS A 141 5.86 -3.88 -10.46
C HIS A 141 5.60 -5.33 -10.04
N ARG A 142 6.44 -6.28 -10.47
CA ARG A 142 6.30 -7.69 -10.07
C ARG A 142 6.54 -7.92 -8.59
N ILE A 143 7.57 -7.29 -8.01
CA ILE A 143 7.84 -7.35 -6.56
C ILE A 143 6.62 -6.87 -5.78
N HIS A 144 6.05 -5.72 -6.14
CA HIS A 144 4.93 -5.13 -5.40
C HIS A 144 3.59 -5.80 -5.70
N MET A 145 3.43 -6.45 -6.86
CA MET A 145 2.29 -7.34 -7.08
C MET A 145 2.41 -8.63 -6.29
N GLY A 146 3.61 -9.19 -6.13
CA GLY A 146 3.93 -10.33 -5.27
C GLY A 146 2.91 -11.46 -5.35
N ALA A 147 2.26 -11.77 -4.22
CA ALA A 147 1.23 -12.81 -4.10
C ALA A 147 -0.02 -12.56 -4.97
N GLY A 148 -0.24 -11.30 -5.38
CA GLY A 148 -1.31 -10.88 -6.27
C GLY A 148 -1.04 -11.14 -7.76
N LEU A 149 0.18 -11.54 -8.15
CA LEU A 149 0.49 -11.85 -9.55
C LEU A 149 -0.35 -13.05 -10.04
N PRO A 150 -1.02 -12.95 -11.20
CA PRO A 150 -1.76 -14.08 -11.76
C PRO A 150 -0.89 -15.33 -11.98
N SER A 151 0.41 -15.17 -12.31
CA SER A 151 1.34 -16.30 -12.39
C SER A 151 1.60 -16.99 -11.05
N VAL A 152 1.82 -16.20 -9.99
CA VAL A 152 2.03 -16.69 -8.61
C VAL A 152 0.81 -17.43 -8.10
N GLN A 153 -0.38 -16.86 -8.28
CA GLN A 153 -1.64 -17.51 -7.90
C GLN A 153 -1.87 -18.86 -8.60
N ALA A 154 -1.28 -19.03 -9.77
CA ALA A 154 -1.33 -20.27 -10.53
C ALA A 154 -0.08 -21.14 -10.39
N GLY A 155 0.72 -20.91 -9.34
CA GLY A 155 1.80 -21.78 -8.88
C GLY A 155 3.15 -21.54 -9.54
N THR A 156 3.35 -20.41 -10.24
CA THR A 156 4.66 -20.03 -10.78
C THR A 156 5.26 -18.91 -9.93
N PRO A 157 6.30 -19.17 -9.12
CA PRO A 157 6.86 -18.16 -8.24
C PRO A 157 7.61 -17.07 -9.02
N TYR A 158 7.65 -15.85 -8.47
CA TYR A 158 8.48 -14.77 -8.99
C TYR A 158 9.78 -14.67 -8.19
N GLN A 159 10.85 -15.21 -8.77
CA GLN A 159 12.17 -15.32 -8.14
C GLN A 159 13.25 -14.64 -8.97
N ILE A 160 14.26 -14.10 -8.28
CA ILE A 160 15.53 -13.66 -8.86
C ILE A 160 16.67 -14.38 -8.14
N ILE A 161 17.59 -14.98 -8.90
CA ILE A 161 18.77 -15.64 -8.33
C ILE A 161 19.93 -14.65 -8.26
N GLY A 162 20.34 -14.39 -7.03
CA GLY A 162 21.34 -13.39 -6.68
C GLY A 162 22.76 -13.95 -6.53
N ASN A 163 23.58 -13.17 -5.85
CA ASN A 163 24.99 -13.47 -5.65
C ASN A 163 25.20 -14.81 -4.94
N ARG A 164 26.04 -15.67 -5.53
CA ARG A 164 26.32 -17.04 -5.02
C ARG A 164 25.09 -17.96 -4.96
N GLY A 165 24.12 -17.74 -5.85
CA GLY A 165 22.92 -18.58 -5.94
C GLY A 165 21.90 -18.30 -4.84
N SER A 166 21.94 -17.11 -4.22
CA SER A 166 20.94 -16.72 -3.22
C SER A 166 19.57 -16.56 -3.89
N VAL A 167 18.57 -17.31 -3.44
CA VAL A 167 17.21 -17.18 -3.96
C VAL A 167 16.55 -15.97 -3.31
N HIS A 168 16.09 -15.02 -4.13
CA HIS A 168 15.20 -13.93 -3.70
C HIS A 168 13.80 -14.23 -4.24
N ASP A 169 12.92 -14.71 -3.37
CA ASP A 169 11.52 -15.01 -3.72
C ASP A 169 10.63 -13.84 -3.27
N PHE A 170 9.86 -13.31 -4.22
CA PHE A 170 8.95 -12.19 -3.99
C PHE A 170 7.48 -12.62 -4.05
N SER A 171 7.21 -13.93 -4.14
CA SER A 171 5.87 -14.50 -4.31
C SER A 171 4.96 -14.30 -3.10
N GLU A 172 5.53 -14.03 -1.91
CA GLU A 172 4.79 -13.81 -0.66
C GLU A 172 4.65 -12.32 -0.32
N ILE A 173 5.15 -11.41 -1.16
CA ILE A 173 4.99 -9.98 -0.90
C ILE A 173 3.53 -9.57 -1.04
N HIS A 174 3.05 -8.84 -0.03
CA HIS A 174 1.76 -8.18 -0.01
C HIS A 174 1.96 -6.67 0.09
N LEU A 175 1.59 -5.94 -0.97
CA LEU A 175 1.56 -4.49 -0.92
C LEU A 175 0.51 -4.02 0.11
N PRO A 176 0.84 -3.11 1.04
CA PRO A 176 -0.08 -2.68 2.10
C PRO A 176 -1.23 -1.80 1.61
N ARG A 177 -1.26 -1.45 0.32
CA ARG A 177 -2.26 -0.62 -0.35
C ARG A 177 -2.72 -1.29 -1.64
N PRO A 178 -3.83 -0.85 -2.27
CA PRO A 178 -4.26 -1.38 -3.55
C PRO A 178 -3.15 -1.28 -4.60
N ALA A 179 -2.87 -2.35 -5.33
CA ALA A 179 -1.85 -2.34 -6.40
C ALA A 179 -2.22 -1.43 -7.58
N SER A 180 -3.48 -0.98 -7.65
CA SER A 180 -3.97 0.01 -8.61
C SER A 180 -3.69 1.45 -8.19
N ASP A 181 -3.21 1.70 -6.97
CA ASP A 181 -2.83 3.04 -6.49
C ASP A 181 -1.47 3.46 -7.04
N CYS A 182 -1.43 3.79 -8.33
CA CYS A 182 -0.19 4.14 -9.05
C CYS A 182 0.45 5.42 -8.49
N GLN A 183 -0.35 6.33 -7.93
CA GLN A 183 0.10 7.61 -7.37
C GLN A 183 1.10 7.41 -6.22
N ALA A 184 1.03 6.28 -5.52
CA ALA A 184 1.97 5.89 -4.48
C ALA A 184 3.44 5.99 -4.92
N CYS A 185 3.73 5.65 -6.18
CA CYS A 185 5.08 5.69 -6.75
C CYS A 185 5.25 6.76 -7.84
N HIS A 186 4.20 7.01 -8.63
CA HIS A 186 4.25 7.90 -9.78
C HIS A 186 3.89 9.36 -9.47
N GLY A 187 3.37 9.66 -8.27
CA GLY A 187 2.92 11.00 -7.91
C GLY A 187 1.54 11.35 -8.47
N GLU A 188 1.04 12.52 -8.08
CA GLU A 188 -0.33 12.97 -8.41
C GLU A 188 -0.49 13.46 -9.85
N ASP A 189 0.59 13.97 -10.46
CA ASP A 189 0.55 14.48 -11.83
C ASP A 189 0.60 13.33 -12.84
N VAL A 190 -0.58 12.93 -13.31
CA VAL A 190 -0.77 11.86 -14.29
C VAL A 190 -0.16 12.17 -15.66
N ASP A 191 0.07 13.45 -15.98
CA ASP A 191 0.68 13.84 -17.24
C ASP A 191 2.20 13.60 -17.23
N GLU A 192 2.82 13.49 -16.04
CA GLU A 192 4.22 13.12 -15.86
C GLU A 192 4.46 11.60 -15.89
N TRP A 193 3.40 10.79 -15.91
CA TRP A 193 3.54 9.34 -15.91
C TRP A 193 4.13 8.82 -17.22
N PRO A 194 4.94 7.75 -17.20
CA PRO A 194 5.38 7.09 -18.43
C PRO A 194 4.18 6.52 -19.20
N ASP A 195 4.14 6.77 -20.51
CA ASP A 195 3.16 6.16 -21.43
C ASP A 195 3.06 4.64 -21.24
N ALA A 196 1.85 4.09 -21.40
CA ALA A 196 1.63 2.65 -21.32
C ALA A 196 2.54 1.87 -22.29
N GLN A 197 3.29 0.91 -21.75
CA GLN A 197 4.17 0.02 -22.52
C GLN A 197 3.87 -1.44 -22.16
N TYR A 198 3.97 -2.32 -23.14
CA TYR A 198 3.69 -3.75 -22.98
C TYR A 198 4.40 -4.38 -21.77
N ASP A 199 5.72 -4.20 -21.65
CA ASP A 199 6.50 -4.80 -20.57
C ASP A 199 6.06 -4.30 -19.18
N ALA A 200 5.69 -3.03 -19.07
CA ALA A 200 5.23 -2.43 -17.81
C ALA A 200 3.87 -2.99 -17.40
N CYS A 201 2.90 -3.00 -18.33
CA CYS A 201 1.56 -3.49 -18.06
C CYS A 201 1.56 -5.01 -17.77
N THR A 202 2.36 -5.78 -18.50
CA THR A 202 2.49 -7.23 -18.30
C THR A 202 3.39 -7.62 -17.12
N ALA A 203 3.99 -6.65 -16.43
CA ALA A 203 4.63 -6.88 -15.15
C ALA A 203 3.57 -7.25 -14.09
N CYS A 204 2.43 -6.56 -14.05
CA CYS A 204 1.30 -6.89 -13.17
C CYS A 204 0.30 -7.83 -13.85
N HIS A 205 -0.03 -7.58 -15.11
CA HIS A 205 -0.98 -8.38 -15.90
C HIS A 205 -0.27 -9.50 -16.67
N ASP A 206 0.51 -10.30 -15.96
CA ASP A 206 1.47 -11.26 -16.53
C ASP A 206 0.84 -12.51 -17.19
N ARG A 207 -0.49 -12.64 -17.12
CA ARG A 207 -1.29 -13.65 -17.82
C ARG A 207 -2.26 -13.08 -18.84
N THR A 208 -1.99 -11.88 -19.35
CA THR A 208 -2.76 -11.30 -20.46
C THR A 208 -2.15 -11.67 -21.81
N ALA A 209 -2.94 -12.27 -22.70
CA ALA A 209 -2.50 -12.70 -24.03
C ALA A 209 -2.86 -11.68 -25.12
N PHE A 210 -1.88 -11.32 -25.94
CA PHE A 210 -2.03 -10.44 -27.10
C PHE A 210 -1.92 -11.17 -28.43
N THR A 211 -1.95 -12.51 -28.39
CA THR A 211 -1.81 -13.43 -29.52
C THR A 211 -3.02 -14.37 -29.61
N ALA A 212 -3.20 -15.00 -30.77
CA ALA A 212 -4.21 -16.03 -31.00
C ALA A 212 -3.56 -17.27 -31.65
N PRO A 213 -3.80 -18.49 -31.13
CA PRO A 213 -4.55 -18.78 -29.90
C PRO A 213 -3.84 -18.25 -28.65
N SER A 214 -4.60 -17.92 -27.61
CA SER A 214 -4.03 -17.52 -26.33
C SER A 214 -3.26 -18.70 -25.69
N PRO A 215 -2.09 -18.45 -25.07
CA PRO A 215 -1.40 -19.49 -24.32
C PRO A 215 -2.27 -20.09 -23.21
N ALA A 216 -2.00 -21.33 -22.83
CA ALA A 216 -2.74 -22.00 -21.77
C ALA A 216 -2.61 -21.23 -20.44
N GLY A 217 -3.74 -21.00 -19.76
CA GLY A 217 -3.78 -20.25 -18.50
C GLY A 217 -3.73 -18.73 -18.65
N PHE A 218 -3.73 -18.20 -19.88
CA PHE A 218 -3.78 -16.76 -20.15
C PHE A 218 -5.19 -16.32 -20.54
N THR A 219 -5.55 -15.11 -20.15
CA THR A 219 -6.78 -14.44 -20.57
C THR A 219 -6.48 -13.59 -21.81
N PRO A 220 -7.23 -13.73 -22.92
CA PRO A 220 -7.05 -12.85 -24.07
C PRO A 220 -7.31 -11.40 -23.68
N HIS A 221 -6.45 -10.50 -24.14
CA HIS A 221 -6.70 -9.07 -24.07
C HIS A 221 -8.07 -8.76 -24.69
N THR A 222 -8.89 -7.93 -24.03
CA THR A 222 -10.31 -7.70 -24.39
C THR A 222 -10.49 -7.26 -25.85
N ALA A 223 -9.52 -6.51 -26.39
CA ALA A 223 -9.57 -6.05 -27.77
C ALA A 223 -9.09 -7.11 -28.80
N GLY A 224 -8.62 -8.27 -28.34
CA GLY A 224 -8.01 -9.33 -29.15
C GLY A 224 -6.52 -9.09 -29.45
N VAL A 225 -6.03 -9.72 -30.53
CA VAL A 225 -4.64 -9.64 -30.98
C VAL A 225 -4.24 -8.19 -31.27
N ARG A 226 -3.10 -7.73 -30.72
CA ARG A 226 -2.60 -6.37 -30.91
C ARG A 226 -1.07 -6.33 -31.07
N PRO A 227 -0.53 -5.34 -31.80
CA PRO A 227 0.90 -5.01 -31.74
C PRO A 227 1.30 -4.60 -30.32
N LEU A 228 2.46 -5.05 -29.86
CA LEU A 228 2.94 -4.78 -28.49
C LEU A 228 3.39 -3.32 -28.27
N ASN A 229 3.52 -2.54 -29.35
CA ASN A 229 3.97 -1.15 -29.31
C ASN A 229 2.84 -0.12 -29.50
N SER A 230 1.57 -0.55 -29.48
CA SER A 230 0.42 0.34 -29.71
C SER A 230 -0.38 0.66 -28.44
N CYS A 231 0.16 0.38 -27.26
CA CYS A 231 -0.56 0.46 -25.98
C CYS A 231 -1.05 1.89 -25.68
N ALA A 232 -0.14 2.87 -25.68
CA ALA A 232 -0.43 4.27 -25.32
C ALA A 232 -1.53 4.93 -26.17
N GLY A 233 -1.69 4.50 -27.44
CA GLY A 233 -2.76 5.02 -28.31
C GLY A 233 -4.18 4.62 -27.88
N CYS A 234 -4.33 3.49 -27.18
CA CYS A 234 -5.61 3.05 -26.62
C CYS A 234 -5.71 3.27 -25.11
N HIS A 235 -4.57 3.20 -24.42
CA HIS A 235 -4.41 3.36 -22.98
C HIS A 235 -3.51 4.57 -22.71
N PRO A 236 -3.99 5.81 -22.94
CA PRO A 236 -3.26 7.00 -22.52
C PRO A 236 -3.17 7.06 -20.99
N ASN A 237 -2.37 7.96 -20.44
CA ASN A 237 -2.29 8.09 -18.98
C ASN A 237 -3.60 8.58 -18.37
N ALA A 238 -4.28 9.54 -19.02
CA ALA A 238 -5.52 10.13 -18.54
C ALA A 238 -6.52 10.46 -19.66
N GLY A 239 -7.69 10.99 -19.28
CA GLY A 239 -8.65 11.61 -20.20
C GLY A 239 -9.58 10.66 -20.95
N THR A 240 -9.44 9.35 -20.79
CA THR A 240 -10.34 8.35 -21.40
C THR A 240 -10.73 7.25 -20.40
N PRO A 241 -11.87 6.56 -20.60
CA PRO A 241 -12.26 5.42 -19.77
C PRO A 241 -11.25 4.27 -19.75
N THR A 242 -10.44 4.13 -20.80
CA THR A 242 -9.40 3.11 -20.94
C THR A 242 -8.02 3.60 -20.48
N SER A 243 -7.92 4.84 -20.01
CA SER A 243 -6.66 5.40 -19.55
C SER A 243 -6.16 4.70 -18.28
N ALA A 244 -4.83 4.68 -18.10
CA ALA A 244 -4.22 4.02 -16.96
C ALA A 244 -4.71 4.61 -15.63
N ALA A 245 -4.74 5.94 -15.50
CA ALA A 245 -5.24 6.59 -14.28
C ALA A 245 -6.71 6.26 -14.01
N GLN A 246 -7.54 6.24 -15.06
CA GLN A 246 -8.98 5.97 -14.89
C GLN A 246 -9.28 4.52 -14.54
N THR A 247 -8.68 3.56 -15.26
CA THR A 247 -8.96 2.12 -15.06
C THR A 247 -8.39 1.60 -13.73
N HIS A 248 -7.39 2.28 -13.17
CA HIS A 248 -6.79 1.92 -11.87
C HIS A 248 -7.27 2.79 -10.70
N ALA A 249 -8.10 3.81 -10.96
CA ALA A 249 -8.73 4.58 -9.91
C ALA A 249 -9.60 3.67 -9.01
N GLY A 250 -9.64 3.98 -7.71
CA GLY A 250 -10.59 3.34 -6.81
C GLY A 250 -12.02 3.53 -7.32
N VAL A 251 -12.88 2.52 -7.13
CA VAL A 251 -14.26 2.50 -7.66
C VAL A 251 -15.05 3.77 -7.29
N LEU A 252 -14.81 4.35 -6.12
CA LEU A 252 -15.44 5.60 -5.67
C LEU A 252 -14.90 6.86 -6.36
N ALA A 253 -13.66 6.82 -6.84
CA ALA A 253 -13.01 7.92 -7.54
C ALA A 253 -13.30 7.89 -9.05
N ASP A 254 -14.05 6.91 -9.55
CA ASP A 254 -14.38 6.80 -10.98
C ASP A 254 -15.60 7.68 -11.34
N PRO A 255 -15.41 8.82 -12.04
CA PRO A 255 -16.51 9.72 -12.39
C PRO A 255 -17.51 9.10 -13.36
N PHE A 256 -17.17 8.00 -14.04
CA PHE A 256 -18.06 7.30 -14.95
C PHE A 256 -19.03 6.35 -14.23
N LEU A 257 -18.80 6.05 -12.95
CA LEU A 257 -19.65 5.13 -12.18
C LEU A 257 -20.79 5.83 -11.43
N GLY A 258 -20.70 7.15 -11.23
CA GLY A 258 -21.74 7.94 -10.55
C GLY A 258 -21.88 7.61 -9.06
N LEU A 259 -20.82 7.10 -8.45
CA LEU A 259 -20.72 6.92 -7.01
C LEU A 259 -20.33 8.25 -6.38
N VAL A 260 -21.04 8.65 -5.34
CA VAL A 260 -20.87 9.95 -4.67
C VAL A 260 -20.28 9.79 -3.28
N GLY A 261 -20.13 8.56 -2.79
CA GLY A 261 -19.63 8.28 -1.45
C GLY A 261 -20.71 8.38 -0.37
N LEU A 262 -20.28 8.20 0.88
CA LEU A 262 -21.13 8.20 2.07
C LEU A 262 -20.36 8.86 3.21
N ARG A 263 -21.06 9.61 4.07
CA ARG A 263 -20.46 10.26 5.25
C ARG A 263 -21.41 10.22 6.44
N PHE A 264 -20.89 9.82 7.60
CA PHE A 264 -21.61 9.88 8.86
C PHE A 264 -21.14 11.08 9.71
N ALA A 265 -22.03 11.60 10.55
CA ALA A 265 -21.71 12.56 11.59
C ALA A 265 -22.45 12.21 12.88
N ILE A 266 -21.75 12.21 14.02
CA ILE A 266 -22.37 12.11 15.33
C ILE A 266 -22.53 13.52 15.89
N ASP A 267 -23.77 13.93 16.16
CA ASP A 267 -24.05 15.27 16.67
C ASP A 267 -23.95 15.33 18.19
N GLN A 268 -24.51 14.32 18.87
CA GLN A 268 -24.55 14.29 20.32
C GLN A 268 -24.68 12.86 20.87
N VAL A 269 -24.09 12.65 22.04
CA VAL A 269 -24.28 11.46 22.87
C VAL A 269 -24.78 11.91 24.24
N THR A 270 -25.89 11.35 24.70
CA THR A 270 -26.52 11.65 25.99
C THR A 270 -26.84 10.37 26.76
N ASN A 271 -27.29 10.49 28.02
CA ASN A 271 -27.61 9.35 28.91
C ASN A 271 -26.43 8.39 29.12
N VAL A 272 -25.25 8.94 29.43
CA VAL A 272 -24.00 8.17 29.59
C VAL A 272 -23.64 7.92 31.06
N GLU A 273 -24.56 8.15 31.99
CA GLU A 273 -24.33 7.76 33.39
C GLU A 273 -24.38 6.24 33.55
N VAL A 274 -23.70 5.72 34.57
CA VAL A 274 -23.69 4.28 34.89
C VAL A 274 -25.12 3.73 35.00
N GLY A 275 -25.37 2.60 34.33
CA GLY A 275 -26.66 1.95 34.27
C GLY A 275 -27.68 2.58 33.31
N GLN A 276 -27.37 3.72 32.68
CA GLN A 276 -28.23 4.32 31.65
C GLN A 276 -27.92 3.74 30.28
N LEU A 277 -28.96 3.69 29.43
CA LEU A 277 -28.85 3.39 28.01
C LEU A 277 -28.54 4.69 27.24
N PRO A 278 -27.36 4.82 26.62
CA PRO A 278 -27.00 6.02 25.88
C PRO A 278 -27.93 6.29 24.71
N VAL A 279 -28.13 7.57 24.41
CA VAL A 279 -28.89 8.03 23.25
C VAL A 279 -27.97 8.82 22.34
N VAL A 280 -27.92 8.44 21.07
CA VAL A 280 -27.07 9.04 20.04
C VAL A 280 -27.96 9.77 19.05
N THR A 281 -27.64 11.03 18.77
CA THR A 281 -28.20 11.79 17.63
C THR A 281 -27.12 11.94 16.56
N PHE A 282 -27.50 11.71 15.31
CA PHE A 282 -26.55 11.62 14.19
C PHE A 282 -27.19 12.00 12.86
N HIS A 283 -26.35 12.32 11.89
CA HIS A 283 -26.71 12.54 10.50
C HIS A 283 -25.97 11.57 9.57
N VAL A 284 -26.61 11.32 8.41
CA VAL A 284 -26.05 10.55 7.30
C VAL A 284 -26.13 11.43 6.05
N PHE A 285 -25.05 11.49 5.30
CA PHE A 285 -24.93 12.25 4.07
C PHE A 285 -24.34 11.37 2.97
N ASP A 286 -24.60 11.69 1.70
CA ASP A 286 -23.71 11.26 0.62
C ASP A 286 -22.40 12.07 0.67
N GLY A 287 -21.43 11.72 -0.18
CA GLY A 287 -20.15 12.46 -0.22
C GLY A 287 -20.25 13.84 -0.88
N ASP A 288 -21.40 14.21 -1.46
CA ASP A 288 -21.71 15.58 -1.89
C ASP A 288 -22.41 16.40 -0.76
N ASP A 289 -22.40 15.87 0.47
CA ASP A 289 -23.01 16.46 1.66
C ASP A 289 -24.55 16.60 1.61
N HIS A 290 -25.24 15.88 0.73
CA HIS A 290 -26.70 15.83 0.76
C HIS A 290 -27.20 14.85 1.83
N PRO A 291 -28.19 15.21 2.66
CA PRO A 291 -28.75 14.31 3.66
C PRO A 291 -29.34 13.04 3.04
N LEU A 292 -29.04 11.90 3.65
CA LEU A 292 -29.59 10.60 3.27
C LEU A 292 -30.40 9.99 4.42
N PRO A 293 -31.53 9.33 4.11
CA PRO A 293 -32.25 8.56 5.12
C PRO A 293 -31.53 7.26 5.44
N VAL A 294 -31.60 6.84 6.71
CA VAL A 294 -30.88 5.65 7.23
C VAL A 294 -31.34 4.35 6.58
N ASP A 295 -32.57 4.27 6.08
CA ASP A 295 -33.12 3.10 5.39
C ASP A 295 -32.47 2.81 4.03
N ARG A 296 -31.63 3.73 3.53
CA ARG A 296 -30.79 3.55 2.34
C ARG A 296 -29.44 2.89 2.64
N LEU A 297 -29.18 2.55 3.89
CA LEU A 297 -27.97 1.86 4.32
C LEU A 297 -28.18 0.35 4.42
N ASP A 298 -27.26 -0.41 3.83
CA ASP A 298 -27.23 -1.87 3.99
C ASP A 298 -26.70 -2.26 5.37
N SER A 299 -25.79 -1.46 5.93
CA SER A 299 -25.25 -1.68 7.26
C SER A 299 -25.01 -0.36 7.99
N LEU A 300 -25.45 -0.29 9.24
CA LEU A 300 -25.08 0.75 10.20
C LEU A 300 -24.90 0.12 11.58
N GLU A 301 -23.72 0.35 12.16
CA GLU A 301 -23.37 -0.05 13.52
C GLU A 301 -22.88 1.14 14.34
N ILE A 302 -23.25 1.16 15.62
CA ILE A 302 -22.74 2.10 16.61
C ILE A 302 -22.06 1.29 17.71
N THR A 303 -20.81 1.61 17.99
CA THR A 303 -20.03 1.01 19.07
C THR A 303 -19.82 2.04 20.17
N MET A 304 -20.13 1.68 21.41
CA MET A 304 -19.73 2.42 22.60
C MET A 304 -18.60 1.69 23.33
N ALA A 305 -17.59 2.41 23.81
CA ALA A 305 -16.48 1.83 24.53
C ALA A 305 -15.91 2.78 25.58
N GLY A 306 -15.37 2.25 26.68
CA GLY A 306 -14.82 3.07 27.74
C GLY A 306 -13.98 2.28 28.75
N PRO A 307 -13.26 2.97 29.67
CA PRO A 307 -12.90 4.39 29.56
C PRO A 307 -11.97 4.64 28.37
N THR A 308 -11.92 5.87 27.84
CA THR A 308 -11.03 6.25 26.71
C THR A 308 -9.54 6.02 26.97
N SER A 309 -9.10 5.82 28.21
CA SER A 309 -7.70 5.53 28.56
C SER A 309 -7.26 4.09 28.28
N GLY A 310 -8.12 3.22 27.73
CA GLY A 310 -7.77 1.83 27.42
C GLY A 310 -8.92 0.96 26.89
N PHE A 311 -10.11 1.54 26.74
CA PHE A 311 -11.31 0.90 26.20
C PHE A 311 -11.67 -0.43 26.89
N ALA A 312 -11.51 -0.51 28.21
CA ALA A 312 -11.65 -1.74 29.00
C ALA A 312 -12.96 -2.52 28.77
N TRP A 313 -14.01 -1.87 28.29
CA TRP A 313 -15.24 -2.49 27.83
C TRP A 313 -15.72 -1.86 26.52
N ALA A 314 -16.49 -2.63 25.76
CA ALA A 314 -17.13 -2.17 24.53
C ALA A 314 -18.44 -2.93 24.29
N SER A 315 -19.39 -2.26 23.63
CA SER A 315 -20.63 -2.85 23.15
C SER A 315 -21.00 -2.25 21.79
N SER A 316 -21.53 -3.07 20.89
CA SER A 316 -21.95 -2.65 19.56
C SER A 316 -23.43 -2.92 19.34
N THR A 317 -24.16 -1.88 18.94
CA THR A 317 -25.52 -1.99 18.39
C THR A 317 -25.41 -2.09 16.88
N ARG A 318 -25.91 -3.19 16.30
CA ARG A 318 -25.93 -3.44 14.85
C ARG A 318 -27.31 -3.20 14.27
N ASN A 319 -27.40 -3.05 12.95
CA ASN A 319 -28.64 -2.79 12.23
C ASN A 319 -29.38 -1.54 12.74
N VAL A 320 -28.61 -0.51 13.10
CA VAL A 320 -29.11 0.75 13.68
C VAL A 320 -30.18 1.38 12.79
N GLN A 321 -30.05 1.24 11.47
CA GLN A 321 -31.01 1.78 10.51
C GLN A 321 -32.43 1.20 10.64
N GLN A 322 -32.59 0.03 11.27
CA GLN A 322 -33.91 -0.58 11.51
C GLN A 322 -34.62 -0.03 12.75
N GLY A 323 -33.88 0.60 13.67
CA GLY A 323 -34.40 1.10 14.95
C GLY A 323 -34.26 2.61 15.16
N ALA A 324 -33.53 3.30 14.29
CA ALA A 324 -33.36 4.74 14.35
C ALA A 324 -34.68 5.49 14.11
N GLN A 325 -34.90 6.55 14.87
CA GLN A 325 -36.09 7.38 14.82
C GLN A 325 -35.73 8.79 14.33
N PRO A 326 -36.62 9.49 13.60
CA PRO A 326 -36.39 10.88 13.21
C PRO A 326 -36.18 11.78 14.44
N ALA A 327 -35.22 12.71 14.35
CA ALA A 327 -34.91 13.68 15.39
C ALA A 327 -34.46 15.01 14.76
N GLY A 328 -35.40 15.94 14.57
CA GLY A 328 -35.13 17.16 13.79
C GLY A 328 -34.91 16.82 12.32
N ASP A 329 -33.80 17.30 11.76
CA ASP A 329 -33.27 16.96 10.43
C ASP A 329 -32.36 15.71 10.42
N GLY A 330 -32.06 15.16 11.59
CA GLY A 330 -31.24 13.96 11.76
C GLY A 330 -32.01 12.76 12.31
N TRP A 331 -31.25 11.84 12.87
CA TRP A 331 -31.73 10.57 13.41
C TRP A 331 -31.29 10.41 14.85
N ARG A 332 -32.06 9.66 15.63
CA ARG A 332 -31.70 9.26 16.99
C ARG A 332 -31.89 7.78 17.22
N ILE A 333 -31.05 7.21 18.08
CA ILE A 333 -31.23 5.85 18.57
C ILE A 333 -30.80 5.73 20.03
N GLN A 334 -31.53 4.93 20.80
CA GLN A 334 -31.10 4.49 22.11
C GLN A 334 -30.33 3.17 21.95
N LEU A 335 -29.11 3.10 22.48
CA LEU A 335 -28.30 1.89 22.43
C LEU A 335 -28.93 0.78 23.28
N ALA A 336 -28.68 -0.47 22.90
CA ALA A 336 -29.32 -1.63 23.53
C ALA A 336 -28.71 -1.99 24.91
N GLU A 337 -27.43 -1.69 25.10
CA GLU A 337 -26.69 -2.02 26.33
C GLU A 337 -26.45 -0.76 27.17
N PRO A 338 -26.55 -0.85 28.50
CA PRO A 338 -26.30 0.27 29.38
C PRO A 338 -24.80 0.52 29.57
N VAL A 339 -24.44 1.72 30.02
CA VAL A 339 -23.09 1.99 30.51
C VAL A 339 -22.80 1.04 31.69
N PRO A 340 -21.76 0.18 31.62
CA PRO A 340 -21.53 -0.85 32.63
C PRO A 340 -21.31 -0.30 34.04
N ASP A 341 -21.67 -1.11 35.02
CA ASP A 341 -21.38 -0.81 36.43
C ASP A 341 -19.89 -0.60 36.66
N GLY A 342 -19.55 0.44 37.44
CA GLY A 342 -18.16 0.80 37.73
C GLY A 342 -17.42 1.50 36.58
N ALA A 343 -18.09 1.81 35.46
CA ALA A 343 -17.51 2.65 34.42
C ALA A 343 -17.21 4.06 34.98
N THR A 344 -16.07 4.62 34.58
CA THR A 344 -15.59 5.94 34.99
C THR A 344 -14.98 6.68 33.81
N GLY A 345 -14.69 7.97 33.97
CA GLY A 345 -13.99 8.76 32.96
C GLY A 345 -14.88 9.09 31.76
N SER A 346 -14.38 8.87 30.55
CA SER A 346 -15.11 9.18 29.30
C SER A 346 -15.42 7.94 28.49
N VAL A 347 -16.57 7.96 27.83
CA VAL A 347 -17.03 6.96 26.85
C VAL A 347 -16.78 7.52 25.45
N ALA A 348 -16.28 6.68 24.56
CA ALA A 348 -16.28 6.92 23.13
C ALA A 348 -17.48 6.23 22.48
N VAL A 349 -18.13 6.90 21.54
CA VAL A 349 -19.19 6.34 20.71
C VAL A 349 -18.79 6.55 19.25
N GLY A 350 -18.59 5.46 18.52
CA GLY A 350 -18.19 5.47 17.12
C GLY A 350 -19.26 4.88 16.22
N MET A 351 -19.33 5.36 14.98
CA MET A 351 -20.20 4.81 13.93
C MET A 351 -19.39 4.10 12.85
N ALA A 352 -19.94 3.06 12.24
CA ALA A 352 -19.42 2.48 11.01
C ALA A 352 -20.57 1.87 10.20
N GLY A 353 -20.40 1.75 8.88
CA GLY A 353 -21.48 1.35 8.01
C GLY A 353 -21.21 1.67 6.55
N TYR A 354 -22.08 1.16 5.69
CA TYR A 354 -21.95 1.26 4.25
C TYR A 354 -23.29 1.08 3.54
N ARG A 355 -23.31 1.43 2.25
CA ARG A 355 -24.37 1.03 1.31
C ARG A 355 -23.76 0.49 0.01
N TYR A 356 -24.50 -0.39 -0.66
CA TYR A 356 -24.21 -0.87 -2.01
C TYR A 356 -25.00 -0.05 -3.03
N VAL A 357 -24.31 0.52 -4.00
CA VAL A 357 -24.89 1.33 -5.07
C VAL A 357 -24.61 0.66 -6.42
N PRO A 358 -25.65 0.26 -7.17
CA PRO A 358 -25.46 -0.27 -8.53
C PRO A 358 -24.85 0.79 -9.46
N TYR A 359 -23.86 0.40 -10.28
CA TYR A 359 -23.24 1.29 -11.28
C TYR A 359 -23.14 0.63 -12.68
N GLY A 360 -23.00 1.46 -13.73
CA GLY A 360 -22.74 1.03 -15.12
C GLY A 360 -23.94 1.04 -16.09
N ALA A 361 -23.64 0.96 -17.40
CA ALA A 361 -24.64 0.99 -18.50
C ALA A 361 -25.49 -0.29 -18.61
N ALA A 362 -24.99 -1.42 -18.11
CA ALA A 362 -25.77 -2.63 -17.86
C ALA A 362 -26.08 -2.72 -16.36
N ARG A 363 -27.22 -2.14 -15.96
CA ARG A 363 -27.67 -1.88 -14.58
C ARG A 363 -27.84 -3.13 -13.66
N ALA A 364 -27.34 -4.30 -14.03
CA ALA A 364 -27.74 -5.57 -13.40
C ALA A 364 -26.65 -6.34 -12.63
N GLU A 365 -25.35 -6.04 -12.77
CA GLU A 365 -24.30 -6.95 -12.26
C GLU A 365 -23.19 -6.32 -11.40
N SER A 366 -23.04 -4.99 -11.38
CA SER A 366 -21.95 -4.34 -10.61
C SER A 366 -22.50 -3.42 -9.53
N VAL A 367 -21.99 -3.59 -8.30
CA VAL A 367 -22.33 -2.77 -7.13
C VAL A 367 -21.05 -2.20 -6.52
N GLY A 368 -21.03 -0.88 -6.32
CA GLY A 368 -19.99 -0.18 -5.60
C GLY A 368 -20.36 -0.10 -4.13
N ARG A 369 -19.39 -0.22 -3.24
CA ARG A 369 -19.65 -0.03 -1.80
C ARG A 369 -19.18 1.35 -1.38
N GLU A 370 -20.10 2.15 -0.86
CA GLU A 370 -19.81 3.45 -0.29
C GLU A 370 -19.78 3.33 1.24
N ASN A 371 -18.65 3.73 1.85
CA ASN A 371 -18.41 3.61 3.28
C ASN A 371 -18.59 4.97 3.94
N GLY A 372 -19.25 5.04 5.10
CA GLY A 372 -19.61 6.33 5.73
C GLY A 372 -18.50 6.99 6.56
N GLY A 373 -17.27 6.49 6.49
CA GLY A 373 -16.21 6.76 7.45
C GLY A 373 -16.56 6.22 8.85
N ASN A 374 -15.73 6.57 9.86
CA ASN A 374 -15.95 6.11 11.23
C ASN A 374 -15.84 7.21 12.30
N PRO A 375 -16.72 8.23 12.27
CA PRO A 375 -16.66 9.31 13.25
C PRO A 375 -16.81 8.76 14.68
N VAL A 376 -16.07 9.35 15.62
CA VAL A 376 -16.11 9.02 17.04
C VAL A 376 -16.39 10.28 17.85
N ALA A 377 -17.41 10.24 18.69
CA ALA A 377 -17.75 11.27 19.67
C ALA A 377 -17.41 10.80 21.09
N TYR A 378 -17.19 11.74 22.00
CA TYR A 378 -16.83 11.45 23.39
C TYR A 378 -17.81 12.11 24.36
N ALA A 379 -18.14 11.42 25.44
CA ALA A 379 -18.97 11.92 26.52
C ALA A 379 -18.40 11.53 27.90
N ALA A 380 -18.50 12.43 28.88
CA ALA A 380 -18.02 12.18 30.25
C ALA A 380 -19.10 11.52 31.10
N ILE A 381 -18.72 10.46 31.83
CA ILE A 381 -19.54 9.86 32.89
C ILE A 381 -19.45 10.76 34.13
N GLY A 382 -20.59 11.13 34.73
CA GLY A 382 -20.65 12.05 35.87
C GLY A 382 -20.68 13.52 35.48
N GLY A 383 -20.81 13.83 34.18
CA GLY A 383 -20.77 15.18 33.64
C GLY A 383 -19.36 15.79 33.53
N GLY A 384 -19.29 16.98 32.92
CA GLY A 384 -18.03 17.67 32.64
C GLY A 384 -17.51 17.44 31.22
N GLN A 385 -16.25 17.78 30.99
CA GLN A 385 -15.63 17.69 29.67
C GLN A 385 -15.11 16.27 29.41
N ALA A 386 -15.53 15.68 28.29
CA ALA A 386 -15.02 14.39 27.86
C ALA A 386 -13.54 14.48 27.47
N THR A 387 -12.78 13.43 27.78
CA THR A 387 -11.36 13.30 27.46
C THR A 387 -11.18 12.24 26.37
N PRO A 388 -10.76 12.61 25.15
CA PRO A 388 -10.40 11.65 24.10
C PRO A 388 -9.26 10.71 24.54
N PRO A 389 -9.07 9.55 23.88
CA PRO A 389 -7.92 8.69 24.12
C PRO A 389 -6.62 9.44 23.80
N ALA A 390 -5.52 9.06 24.47
CA ALA A 390 -4.21 9.55 24.10
C ALA A 390 -3.92 9.19 22.63
N THR A 391 -3.53 10.18 21.83
CA THR A 391 -3.14 9.95 20.44
C THR A 391 -1.72 9.40 20.41
N GLU A 392 -1.58 8.09 20.61
CA GLU A 392 -0.28 7.42 20.56
C GLU A 392 0.21 7.22 19.12
N VAL A 393 -0.71 7.12 18.17
CA VAL A 393 -0.46 6.94 16.73
C VAL A 393 -1.41 7.82 15.92
N THR A 394 -1.07 8.12 14.67
CA THR A 394 -1.90 8.98 13.80
C THR A 394 -2.37 8.26 12.55
N GLN A 395 -3.57 8.62 12.07
CA GLN A 395 -4.11 8.10 10.81
C GLN A 395 -3.15 8.35 9.63
N ALA A 396 -2.56 9.55 9.58
CA ALA A 396 -1.66 9.95 8.50
C ALA A 396 -0.43 9.02 8.40
N LYS A 397 0.12 8.59 9.54
CA LYS A 397 1.25 7.64 9.55
C LYS A 397 0.87 6.26 9.04
N CYS A 398 -0.33 5.76 9.36
CA CYS A 398 -0.84 4.51 8.78
C CYS A 398 -1.06 4.65 7.26
N ASN A 399 -1.70 5.74 6.85
CA ASN A 399 -2.05 6.03 5.46
C ASN A 399 -0.83 6.31 4.57
N ALA A 400 0.32 6.68 5.15
CA ALA A 400 1.59 6.79 4.40
C ALA A 400 1.96 5.47 3.69
N CYS A 401 1.65 4.33 4.30
CA CYS A 401 1.86 3.01 3.70
C CYS A 401 0.59 2.45 3.06
N HIS A 402 -0.56 2.56 3.74
CA HIS A 402 -1.80 1.91 3.34
C HIS A 402 -2.62 2.68 2.30
N GLY A 403 -2.27 3.95 2.00
CA GLY A 403 -3.13 4.85 1.23
C GLY A 403 -4.35 5.24 2.05
N GLU A 404 -5.44 4.50 1.92
CA GLU A 404 -6.53 4.50 2.88
C GLU A 404 -6.49 3.19 3.66
N LEU A 405 -6.17 3.26 4.95
CA LEU A 405 -6.22 2.07 5.80
C LEU A 405 -7.63 1.49 5.76
N GLU A 406 -7.76 0.23 5.37
CA GLU A 406 -9.04 -0.45 5.24
C GLU A 406 -9.01 -1.78 6.00
N ALA A 407 -10.03 -2.02 6.83
CA ALA A 407 -10.18 -3.28 7.54
C ALA A 407 -11.64 -3.77 7.52
N HIS A 408 -11.82 -5.05 7.84
CA HIS A 408 -13.13 -5.70 7.95
C HIS A 408 -13.99 -5.58 6.68
N GLY A 409 -13.37 -5.84 5.53
CA GLY A 409 -13.99 -5.68 4.22
C GLY A 409 -13.91 -4.24 3.69
N GLY A 410 -13.31 -3.31 4.42
CA GLY A 410 -12.90 -1.98 3.94
C GLY A 410 -13.76 -0.80 4.38
N PHE A 411 -14.70 -0.98 5.32
CA PHE A 411 -15.57 0.12 5.79
C PHE A 411 -15.15 0.67 7.16
N ARG A 412 -14.11 0.07 7.76
CA ARG A 412 -13.46 0.55 8.97
C ARG A 412 -12.08 1.06 8.60
N THR A 413 -11.95 2.38 8.57
CA THR A 413 -10.79 3.09 8.04
C THR A 413 -10.10 4.00 9.05
N GLN A 414 -10.73 4.29 10.20
CA GLN A 414 -10.17 5.20 11.20
C GLN A 414 -9.57 4.49 12.41
N VAL A 415 -8.30 4.78 12.69
CA VAL A 415 -7.52 4.17 13.79
C VAL A 415 -8.19 4.35 15.16
N VAL A 416 -8.73 5.55 15.42
CA VAL A 416 -9.43 5.85 16.68
C VAL A 416 -10.67 4.96 16.85
N TYR A 417 -11.40 4.69 15.76
CA TYR A 417 -12.54 3.78 15.79
C TYR A 417 -12.11 2.34 16.04
N CYS A 418 -11.02 1.87 15.44
CA CYS A 418 -10.50 0.51 15.66
C CYS A 418 -10.29 0.20 17.14
N GLN A 419 -9.74 1.16 17.91
CA GLN A 419 -9.47 0.99 19.34
C GLN A 419 -10.72 0.75 20.19
N THR A 420 -11.90 1.16 19.72
CA THR A 420 -13.17 0.90 20.43
C THR A 420 -13.51 -0.59 20.51
N CYS A 421 -13.10 -1.39 19.53
CA CYS A 421 -13.26 -2.85 19.54
C CYS A 421 -11.98 -3.57 19.95
N HIS A 422 -10.83 -3.08 19.47
CA HIS A 422 -9.51 -3.67 19.69
C HIS A 422 -8.89 -3.19 21.01
N ASN A 423 -9.57 -3.50 22.11
CA ASN A 423 -9.20 -3.03 23.44
C ASN A 423 -8.31 -4.01 24.23
N ALA A 424 -7.83 -3.57 25.40
CA ALA A 424 -6.86 -4.30 26.23
C ALA A 424 -7.31 -5.70 26.67
N THR A 425 -8.62 -5.96 26.74
CA THR A 425 -9.19 -7.25 27.13
C THR A 425 -9.71 -8.07 25.95
N GLY A 426 -9.67 -7.47 24.74
CA GLY A 426 -10.20 -8.08 23.53
C GLY A 426 -9.42 -9.31 23.13
N THR A 427 -10.15 -10.39 22.82
CA THR A 427 -9.62 -11.58 22.16
C THR A 427 -10.49 -11.98 20.97
N ASP A 428 -9.97 -12.85 20.10
CA ASP A 428 -10.74 -13.44 19.00
C ASP A 428 -11.62 -14.62 19.44
N ALA A 429 -11.77 -14.90 20.74
CA ALA A 429 -12.49 -16.06 21.27
C ALA A 429 -13.92 -16.21 20.70
N ALA A 430 -14.62 -15.09 20.50
CA ALA A 430 -15.98 -15.09 19.94
C ALA A 430 -16.05 -15.54 18.47
N ARG A 431 -14.91 -15.61 17.79
CA ARG A 431 -14.74 -15.91 16.36
C ARG A 431 -13.90 -17.14 16.09
N ARG A 432 -13.07 -17.53 17.05
CA ARG A 432 -12.21 -18.69 16.98
C ARG A 432 -13.04 -19.99 17.05
N PRO A 433 -12.84 -20.92 16.09
CA PRO A 433 -13.40 -22.27 16.19
C PRO A 433 -12.93 -22.97 17.48
N PRO A 434 -13.75 -23.80 18.15
CA PRO A 434 -13.39 -24.45 19.42
C PRO A 434 -12.08 -25.27 19.37
N ASP A 435 -11.75 -25.78 18.18
CA ASP A 435 -10.67 -26.70 17.89
C ASP A 435 -9.36 -25.98 17.53
N ALA A 436 -9.40 -24.65 17.39
CA ALA A 436 -8.31 -23.82 16.87
C ALA A 436 -7.33 -23.31 17.95
N GLY A 437 -7.32 -23.93 19.13
CA GLY A 437 -6.44 -23.57 20.24
C GLY A 437 -6.88 -22.33 21.03
N GLU A 438 -5.94 -21.75 21.77
CA GLU A 438 -6.22 -20.63 22.68
C GLU A 438 -6.54 -19.33 21.93
N PRO A 439 -7.44 -18.48 22.47
CA PRO A 439 -7.75 -17.18 21.89
C PRO A 439 -6.51 -16.27 21.74
N ALA A 440 -6.40 -15.62 20.58
CA ALA A 440 -5.40 -14.58 20.35
C ALA A 440 -5.91 -13.23 20.89
N SER A 441 -5.02 -12.44 21.50
CA SER A 441 -5.35 -11.06 21.83
C SER A 441 -5.54 -10.24 20.56
N ILE A 442 -6.59 -9.42 20.55
CA ILE A 442 -6.86 -8.44 19.50
C ILE A 442 -6.67 -7.01 20.01
N PHE A 443 -5.94 -6.82 21.12
CA PHE A 443 -5.64 -5.48 21.62
C PHE A 443 -4.82 -4.72 20.57
N PHE A 444 -5.25 -3.51 20.22
CA PHE A 444 -4.76 -2.76 19.06
C PHE A 444 -3.23 -2.67 18.99
N GLY A 445 -2.57 -2.23 20.06
CA GLY A 445 -1.11 -2.09 20.10
C GLY A 445 -0.37 -3.42 19.85
N PRO A 446 -0.54 -4.45 20.69
CA PRO A 446 0.09 -5.76 20.48
C PRO A 446 -0.29 -6.42 19.15
N MET A 447 -1.53 -6.29 18.71
CA MET A 447 -2.01 -6.84 17.45
C MET A 447 -1.27 -6.20 16.27
N VAL A 448 -1.24 -4.87 16.20
CA VAL A 448 -0.55 -4.12 15.12
C VAL A 448 0.94 -4.45 15.10
N HIS A 449 1.61 -4.46 16.25
CA HIS A 449 3.03 -4.84 16.32
C HIS A 449 3.27 -6.27 15.82
N ARG A 450 2.43 -7.22 16.20
CA ARG A 450 2.61 -8.63 15.79
C ARG A 450 2.35 -8.83 14.30
N ILE A 451 1.32 -8.20 13.75
CA ILE A 451 1.03 -8.28 12.31
C ILE A 451 2.21 -7.75 11.50
N HIS A 452 2.76 -6.59 11.87
CA HIS A 452 3.90 -6.00 11.15
C HIS A 452 5.24 -6.66 11.49
N ALA A 453 5.37 -7.35 12.62
CA ALA A 453 6.55 -8.17 12.88
C ALA A 453 6.56 -9.44 12.01
N GLY A 454 5.38 -10.00 11.73
CA GLY A 454 5.15 -11.07 10.75
C GLY A 454 6.23 -12.15 10.73
N GLU A 455 7.00 -12.21 9.64
CA GLU A 455 8.07 -13.20 9.42
C GLU A 455 9.19 -13.20 10.48
N HIS A 456 9.33 -12.13 11.26
CA HIS A 456 10.29 -12.05 12.36
C HIS A 456 9.80 -12.73 13.64
N LEU A 457 8.55 -13.17 13.69
CA LEU A 457 8.00 -13.89 14.85
C LEU A 457 8.24 -15.40 14.72
N GLU A 458 8.78 -16.02 15.77
CA GLU A 458 8.85 -17.49 15.86
C GLU A 458 7.47 -18.15 15.86
N ASN A 459 6.46 -17.44 16.40
CA ASN A 459 5.08 -17.89 16.50
C ASN A 459 4.14 -16.72 16.16
N PRO A 460 3.92 -16.44 14.87
CA PRO A 460 3.02 -15.38 14.44
C PRO A 460 1.58 -15.69 14.88
N PRO A 461 0.79 -14.67 15.28
CA PRO A 461 -0.58 -14.92 15.69
C PRO A 461 -1.45 -15.22 14.47
N VAL A 462 -2.25 -16.29 14.56
CA VAL A 462 -3.42 -16.48 13.70
C VAL A 462 -4.62 -15.84 14.42
N ILE A 463 -5.21 -14.80 13.84
CA ILE A 463 -6.39 -14.11 14.40
C ILE A 463 -7.63 -14.54 13.62
N TYR A 464 -8.68 -14.93 14.31
CA TYR A 464 -9.93 -15.37 13.67
C TYR A 464 -10.93 -14.22 13.51
N GLY A 465 -11.37 -13.99 12.27
CA GLY A 465 -12.31 -12.95 11.87
C GLY A 465 -13.78 -13.41 11.81
N PHE A 466 -14.64 -12.59 11.20
CA PHE A 466 -16.03 -12.98 10.94
C PHE A 466 -16.11 -14.28 10.12
N GLY A 467 -17.07 -15.14 10.44
CA GLY A 467 -17.23 -16.45 9.78
C GLY A 467 -16.22 -17.51 10.22
N GLY A 468 -15.38 -17.22 11.23
CA GLY A 468 -14.31 -18.15 11.65
C GLY A 468 -13.15 -18.20 10.67
N THR A 469 -12.99 -17.18 9.82
CA THR A 469 -11.90 -17.07 8.86
C THR A 469 -10.57 -16.82 9.58
N PRO A 470 -9.55 -17.66 9.39
CA PRO A 470 -8.22 -17.41 9.93
C PRO A 470 -7.53 -16.30 9.14
N HIS A 471 -6.86 -15.40 9.85
CA HIS A 471 -5.93 -14.41 9.30
C HIS A 471 -4.55 -14.72 9.87
N ASP A 472 -3.71 -15.33 9.05
CA ASP A 472 -2.31 -15.59 9.36
C ASP A 472 -1.47 -14.37 8.94
N SER A 473 -0.55 -13.97 9.81
CA SER A 473 0.38 -12.86 9.56
C SER A 473 1.83 -13.32 9.48
N GLY A 474 2.09 -14.62 9.52
CA GLY A 474 3.45 -15.18 9.54
C GLY A 474 4.29 -14.89 8.30
N GLU A 475 3.64 -14.66 7.16
CA GLU A 475 4.31 -14.34 5.89
C GLU A 475 4.33 -12.82 5.62
N VAL A 476 3.86 -12.00 6.56
CA VAL A 476 3.88 -10.55 6.40
C VAL A 476 5.33 -10.04 6.51
N VAL A 477 5.78 -9.41 5.42
CA VAL A 477 7.07 -8.72 5.33
C VAL A 477 6.85 -7.23 5.53
N TYR A 478 7.50 -6.63 6.55
CA TYR A 478 7.43 -5.19 6.77
C TYR A 478 8.42 -4.45 5.87
N PRO A 479 7.97 -3.48 5.04
CA PRO A 479 8.84 -2.84 4.06
C PRO A 479 9.88 -1.90 4.68
N GLY A 480 9.61 -1.38 5.88
CA GLY A 480 10.45 -0.42 6.58
C GLY A 480 11.33 -1.05 7.66
N VAL A 481 11.80 -0.24 8.60
CA VAL A 481 12.62 -0.70 9.72
C VAL A 481 11.72 -0.97 10.93
N LEU A 482 11.56 -2.24 11.32
CA LEU A 482 10.58 -2.67 12.34
C LEU A 482 10.75 -1.95 13.70
N ASN A 483 11.98 -1.64 14.12
CA ASN A 483 12.25 -0.96 15.39
C ASN A 483 12.23 0.58 15.28
N ASN A 484 11.84 1.14 14.14
CA ASN A 484 11.62 2.58 14.00
C ASN A 484 10.23 2.98 14.53
N CYS A 485 10.12 3.17 15.84
CA CYS A 485 8.85 3.53 16.49
C CYS A 485 8.19 4.79 15.90
N ALA A 486 9.00 5.73 15.40
CA ALA A 486 8.52 6.99 14.83
C ALA A 486 7.70 6.82 13.54
N ALA A 487 7.80 5.64 12.90
CA ALA A 487 7.00 5.30 11.73
C ALA A 487 5.49 5.27 12.03
N CYS A 488 5.10 4.98 13.28
CA CYS A 488 3.69 4.93 13.70
C CYS A 488 3.34 5.92 14.83
N HIS A 489 4.22 6.04 15.83
CA HIS A 489 4.10 6.98 16.96
C HIS A 489 4.65 8.34 16.58
#